data_AF-A0A3D6DIS2-F1
#
_entry.id   AF-A0A3D6DIS2-F1
#
_cell.length_a   1.000
_cell.length_b   1.000
_cell.length_c   1.000
_cell.angle_alpha   90.00
_cell.angle_beta   90.00
_cell.angle_gamma   90.00
#
_symmetry.space_group_name_H-M   'P 1'
#
loop_
_entity.id
_entity.type
_entity.pdbx_description
1 polymer ?
#
loop_
_entity_poly.entity_id
_entity_poly.type
_entity_poly.pdbx_seq_one_letter_code
_entity_poly.pdbx_strand_id
1 'polypeptide(L)'
;MNIKKFISVLILVLTVSCAKDKEAQTWQKGNIHTHSLWSDGDDFPEMIIQWYKDHNYQFIALSDHNTVADTIFWYELRERDQKNKTLEKYISRFGDWVETKMDSTRQLVRLKTFDEYKSKMEKPDSFLIIKSEEVTASFEKKPIHINVTNIQDLIEPIKGKSVLDVMQKTLDAVQAQRKELNVPMIAHI
;
A
#
# COMPACT_ATOMS: atom_id res chain seq x y z
N MET A 1 -33.36 4.44 -61.20
CA MET A 1 -33.22 3.97 -59.80
C MET A 1 -33.19 5.20 -58.90
N ASN A 2 -34.14 5.32 -57.97
CA ASN A 2 -34.59 6.60 -57.39
C ASN A 2 -33.62 7.17 -56.32
N ILE A 3 -32.92 8.26 -56.66
CA ILE A 3 -31.97 9.00 -55.78
C ILE A 3 -32.59 9.41 -54.43
N LYS A 4 -33.93 9.58 -54.37
CA LYS A 4 -34.65 9.92 -53.14
C LYS A 4 -34.63 8.82 -52.07
N LYS A 5 -34.41 7.54 -52.43
CA LYS A 5 -34.28 6.45 -51.45
C LYS A 5 -32.91 6.40 -50.77
N PHE A 6 -31.87 6.93 -51.40
CA PHE A 6 -30.51 6.94 -50.84
C PHE A 6 -30.34 7.99 -49.74
N ILE A 7 -31.00 9.14 -49.87
CA ILE A 7 -30.94 10.23 -48.88
C ILE A 7 -31.62 9.82 -47.56
N SER A 8 -32.68 9.00 -47.61
CA SER A 8 -33.40 8.54 -46.41
C SER A 8 -32.62 7.51 -45.57
N VAL A 9 -31.66 6.79 -46.17
CA VAL A 9 -30.80 5.82 -45.46
C VAL A 9 -29.62 6.54 -44.80
N LEU A 10 -29.12 7.62 -45.41
CA LEU A 10 -28.00 8.39 -44.86
C LEU A 10 -28.39 9.19 -43.60
N ILE A 11 -29.67 9.58 -43.47
CA ILE A 11 -30.17 10.29 -42.28
C ILE A 11 -30.42 9.34 -41.10
N LEU A 12 -30.68 8.05 -41.34
CA LEU A 12 -30.88 7.06 -40.26
C LEU A 12 -29.54 6.57 -39.66
N VAL A 13 -28.43 6.71 -40.37
CA VAL A 13 -27.08 6.34 -39.88
C VAL A 13 -26.47 7.44 -39.00
N LEU A 14 -26.95 8.68 -39.12
CA LEU A 14 -26.46 9.83 -38.33
C LEU A 14 -27.13 9.99 -36.96
N THR A 15 -28.15 9.18 -36.64
CA THR A 15 -28.82 9.20 -35.33
C THR A 15 -28.33 8.13 -34.36
N VAL A 16 -27.33 7.32 -34.74
CA VAL A 16 -26.46 6.64 -33.76
C VAL A 16 -25.52 7.70 -33.18
N SER A 17 -26.16 8.62 -32.47
CA SER A 17 -25.53 9.57 -31.58
C SER A 17 -24.59 8.75 -30.70
N CYS A 18 -23.30 9.10 -30.75
CA CYS A 18 -22.33 8.73 -29.73
C CYS A 18 -22.91 9.12 -28.37
N ALA A 19 -23.67 8.21 -27.75
CA ALA A 19 -23.66 8.10 -26.32
C ALA A 19 -22.19 7.86 -26.00
N LYS A 20 -21.48 8.90 -25.55
CA LYS A 20 -20.24 8.69 -24.82
C LYS A 20 -20.65 7.74 -23.71
N ASP A 21 -20.28 6.47 -23.82
CA ASP A 21 -20.21 5.58 -22.68
C ASP A 21 -19.32 6.34 -21.69
N LYS A 22 -19.95 7.03 -20.74
CA LYS A 22 -19.24 7.47 -19.56
C LYS A 22 -18.69 6.16 -19.01
N GLU A 23 -17.37 6.00 -19.03
CA GLU A 23 -16.72 4.88 -18.37
C GLU A 23 -17.43 4.67 -17.05
N ALA A 24 -18.00 3.49 -16.87
CA ALA A 24 -18.81 3.20 -15.69
C ALA A 24 -17.92 3.48 -14.47
N GLN A 25 -18.30 4.49 -13.69
CA GLN A 25 -17.54 4.88 -12.51
C GLN A 25 -17.48 3.68 -11.58
N THR A 26 -16.29 3.10 -11.45
CA THR A 26 -16.07 1.92 -10.63
C THR A 26 -15.47 2.36 -9.30
N TRP A 27 -16.19 2.11 -8.21
CA TRP A 27 -15.69 2.34 -6.87
C TRP A 27 -14.83 1.16 -6.42
N GLN A 28 -13.66 1.46 -5.85
CA GLN A 28 -12.74 0.46 -5.32
C GLN A 28 -12.56 0.70 -3.82
N LYS A 29 -12.69 -0.35 -3.02
CA LYS A 29 -12.48 -0.32 -1.57
C LYS A 29 -11.02 -0.66 -1.28
N GLY A 30 -10.33 0.17 -0.52
CA GLY A 30 -8.94 -0.08 -0.14
C GLY A 30 -8.59 0.43 1.25
N ASN A 31 -7.44 0.01 1.76
CA ASN A 31 -6.79 0.62 2.91
C ASN A 31 -5.39 1.11 2.53
N ILE A 32 -5.03 2.33 2.90
CA ILE A 32 -3.73 2.95 2.61
C ILE A 32 -2.97 3.38 3.87
N HIS A 33 -3.51 3.08 5.05
CA HIS A 33 -2.92 3.39 6.34
C HIS A 33 -3.13 2.19 7.29
N THR A 34 -2.13 1.32 7.36
CA THR A 34 -2.13 0.16 8.27
C THR A 34 -0.70 -0.27 8.57
N HIS A 35 -0.46 -0.73 9.79
CA HIS A 35 0.85 -1.06 10.31
C HIS A 35 1.01 -2.55 10.54
N SER A 36 2.22 -3.05 10.36
CA SER A 36 2.62 -4.44 10.57
C SER A 36 3.75 -4.53 11.61
N LEU A 37 4.30 -5.73 11.80
CA LEU A 37 5.47 -5.94 12.66
C LEU A 37 6.77 -5.31 12.10
N TRP A 38 6.74 -4.70 10.91
CA TRP A 38 7.85 -3.86 10.42
C TRP A 38 7.99 -2.55 11.21
N SER A 39 6.92 -2.05 11.84
CA SER A 39 6.97 -0.97 12.83
C SER A 39 6.34 -1.37 14.17
N ASP A 40 5.12 -0.91 14.41
CA ASP A 40 4.42 -0.91 15.69
C ASP A 40 3.10 -1.71 15.67
N GLY A 41 2.71 -2.22 14.51
CA GLY A 41 1.59 -3.15 14.32
C GLY A 41 1.74 -4.44 15.11
N ASP A 42 0.68 -5.24 15.16
CA ASP A 42 0.56 -6.40 16.04
C ASP A 42 0.45 -7.75 15.31
N ASP A 43 0.59 -7.76 13.99
CA ASP A 43 0.58 -8.98 13.17
C ASP A 43 1.52 -8.88 11.95
N PHE A 44 1.86 -10.04 11.39
CA PHE A 44 2.75 -10.14 10.23
C PHE A 44 2.12 -9.50 8.98
N PRO A 45 2.94 -8.93 8.07
CA PRO A 45 2.47 -8.30 6.83
C PRO A 45 1.44 -9.14 6.08
N GLU A 46 1.72 -10.43 5.90
CA GLU A 46 0.87 -11.33 5.13
C GLU A 46 -0.41 -11.69 5.87
N MET A 47 -0.41 -11.72 7.21
CA MET A 47 -1.64 -11.93 7.98
C MET A 47 -2.60 -10.77 7.79
N ILE A 48 -2.09 -9.53 7.82
CA ILE A 48 -2.85 -8.31 7.57
C ILE A 48 -3.36 -8.27 6.14
N ILE A 49 -2.46 -8.43 5.15
CA ILE A 49 -2.80 -8.42 3.72
C ILE A 49 -3.88 -9.47 3.41
N GLN A 50 -3.73 -10.69 3.95
CA GLN A 50 -4.70 -11.76 3.72
C GLN A 50 -6.08 -11.41 4.26
N TRP A 51 -6.14 -10.77 5.43
CA TRP A 51 -7.42 -10.32 5.98
C TRP A 51 -8.12 -9.37 5.00
N TYR A 52 -7.46 -8.34 4.49
CA TYR A 52 -8.10 -7.43 3.52
C TYR A 52 -8.52 -8.14 2.24
N LYS A 53 -7.67 -9.04 1.72
CA LYS A 53 -7.96 -9.85 0.54
C LYS A 53 -9.22 -10.70 0.70
N ASP A 54 -9.44 -11.27 1.89
CA ASP A 54 -10.60 -12.10 2.21
C ASP A 54 -11.88 -11.29 2.50
N HIS A 55 -11.77 -9.96 2.66
CA HIS A 55 -12.87 -9.07 3.09
C HIS A 55 -13.31 -8.07 2.00
N ASN A 56 -13.21 -8.49 0.72
CA ASN A 56 -13.68 -7.75 -0.45
C ASN A 56 -13.04 -6.35 -0.64
N TYR A 57 -11.79 -6.19 -0.21
CA TYR A 57 -10.98 -5.03 -0.61
C TYR A 57 -10.34 -5.30 -1.96
N GLN A 58 -10.08 -4.24 -2.71
CA GLN A 58 -9.40 -4.26 -4.02
C GLN A 58 -7.94 -3.81 -3.91
N PHE A 59 -7.56 -3.13 -2.84
CA PHE A 59 -6.16 -2.79 -2.61
C PHE A 59 -5.81 -2.60 -1.13
N ILE A 60 -4.53 -2.76 -0.82
CA ILE A 60 -3.94 -2.45 0.48
C ILE A 60 -2.58 -1.79 0.31
N ALA A 61 -2.21 -0.91 1.24
CA ALA A 61 -0.87 -0.40 1.43
C ALA A 61 -0.48 -0.55 2.91
N LEU A 62 0.62 -1.26 3.18
CA LEU A 62 1.22 -1.30 4.52
C LEU A 62 2.11 -0.07 4.67
N SER A 63 1.77 0.81 5.60
CA SER A 63 2.36 2.14 5.77
C SER A 63 3.20 2.19 7.05
N ASP A 64 4.03 1.18 7.27
CA ASP A 64 4.86 1.07 8.47
C ASP A 64 5.70 2.35 8.70
N HIS A 65 5.91 2.69 9.97
CA HIS A 65 6.62 3.91 10.37
C HIS A 65 8.09 3.89 9.94
N ASN A 66 8.47 4.87 9.13
CA ASN A 66 9.87 5.13 8.75
C ASN A 66 10.64 3.92 8.25
N THR A 67 9.94 3.04 7.54
CA THR A 67 10.53 1.86 6.96
C THR A 67 9.77 1.44 5.71
N VAL A 68 10.48 0.78 4.82
CA VAL A 68 9.91 0.03 3.71
C VAL A 68 10.47 -1.39 3.81
N ALA A 69 9.64 -2.39 3.55
CA ALA A 69 10.01 -3.79 3.72
C ALA A 69 10.96 -4.27 2.59
N ASP A 70 12.18 -3.78 2.46
CA ASP A 70 13.09 -4.11 1.34
C ASP A 70 14.42 -4.76 1.79
N THR A 71 14.55 -5.06 3.08
CA THR A 71 15.75 -5.67 3.66
C THR A 71 15.47 -7.02 4.33
N ILE A 72 16.52 -7.78 4.63
CA ILE A 72 16.38 -8.98 5.47
C ILE A 72 16.28 -8.54 6.93
N PHE A 73 15.11 -8.77 7.54
CA PHE A 73 14.86 -8.42 8.93
C PHE A 73 14.37 -9.62 9.73
N TRP A 74 15.06 -9.89 10.84
CA TRP A 74 14.68 -10.93 11.81
C TRP A 74 14.04 -10.26 13.02
N TYR A 75 12.73 -10.35 13.11
CA TYR A 75 11.93 -9.77 14.16
C TYR A 75 11.94 -10.65 15.41
N GLU A 76 12.26 -10.05 16.57
CA GLU A 76 12.18 -10.72 17.87
C GLU A 76 10.75 -10.66 18.41
N LEU A 77 10.13 -11.83 18.63
CA LEU A 77 8.77 -11.92 19.15
C LEU A 77 8.66 -11.26 20.53
N ARG A 78 7.79 -10.26 20.65
CA ARG A 78 7.47 -9.57 21.89
C ARG A 78 6.54 -10.43 22.73
N GLU A 79 6.45 -10.13 24.04
CA GLU A 79 5.54 -10.81 24.96
C GLU A 79 4.08 -10.78 24.47
N ARG A 80 3.65 -9.64 23.91
CA ARG A 80 2.29 -9.49 23.37
C ARG A 80 2.03 -10.44 22.19
N ASP A 81 3.01 -10.66 21.33
CA ASP A 81 2.88 -11.52 20.14
C ASP A 81 2.73 -12.98 20.57
N GLN A 82 3.49 -13.38 21.59
CA GLN A 82 3.39 -14.70 22.22
C GLN A 82 2.02 -14.89 22.87
N LYS A 83 1.56 -13.91 23.67
CA LYS A 83 0.23 -13.93 24.30
C LYS A 83 -0.90 -14.03 23.28
N ASN A 84 -0.77 -13.34 22.15
CA ASN A 84 -1.75 -13.32 21.06
C ASN A 84 -1.64 -14.52 20.12
N LYS A 85 -0.66 -15.41 20.35
CA LYS A 85 -0.37 -16.58 19.49
C LYS A 85 -0.10 -16.17 18.04
N THR A 86 0.52 -15.01 17.83
CA THR A 86 0.71 -14.39 16.51
C THR A 86 1.52 -15.31 15.59
N LEU A 87 2.64 -15.89 16.08
CA LEU A 87 3.43 -16.84 15.30
C LEU A 87 2.68 -18.14 15.00
N GLU A 88 1.94 -18.71 15.96
CA GLU A 88 1.18 -19.94 15.75
C GLU A 88 0.14 -19.77 14.64
N LYS A 89 -0.58 -18.65 14.63
CA LYS A 89 -1.55 -18.30 13.57
C LYS A 89 -0.85 -18.11 12.21
N TYR A 90 0.32 -17.46 12.20
CA TYR A 90 1.10 -17.25 10.99
C TYR A 90 1.59 -18.57 10.39
N ILE A 91 2.17 -19.46 11.20
CA ILE A 91 2.57 -20.82 10.80
C ILE A 91 1.37 -21.61 10.30
N SER A 92 0.25 -21.59 11.03
CA SER A 92 -0.96 -22.34 10.63
C SER A 92 -1.50 -21.91 9.26
N ARG A 93 -1.31 -20.66 8.85
CA ARG A 93 -1.82 -20.13 7.58
C ARG A 93 -0.81 -20.21 6.44
N PHE A 94 0.48 -19.99 6.72
CA PHE A 94 1.50 -19.85 5.69
C PHE A 94 2.51 -21.02 5.64
N GLY A 95 2.49 -21.92 6.61
CA GLY A 95 3.28 -23.16 6.62
C GLY A 95 4.76 -22.91 6.40
N ASP A 96 5.35 -23.65 5.45
CA ASP A 96 6.78 -23.62 5.11
C ASP A 96 7.28 -22.27 4.58
N TRP A 97 6.37 -21.33 4.29
CA TRP A 97 6.77 -19.96 3.97
C TRP A 97 7.33 -19.22 5.19
N VAL A 98 6.93 -19.60 6.41
CA VAL A 98 7.36 -18.96 7.65
C VAL A 98 8.76 -19.43 8.00
N GLU A 99 9.67 -18.47 8.17
CA GLU A 99 11.05 -18.74 8.58
C GLU A 99 11.27 -18.28 10.01
N THR A 100 11.70 -19.21 10.86
CA THR A 100 11.99 -18.94 12.28
C THR A 100 13.39 -19.40 12.64
N LYS A 101 14.03 -18.73 13.58
CA LYS A 101 15.25 -19.22 14.22
C LYS A 101 15.24 -18.91 15.71
N MET A 102 16.02 -19.67 16.46
CA MET A 102 16.27 -19.41 17.87
C MET A 102 17.65 -18.75 18.02
N ASP A 103 17.70 -17.64 18.77
CA ASP A 103 18.95 -17.01 19.20
C ASP A 103 19.02 -17.06 20.73
N SER A 104 19.79 -18.01 21.26
CA SER A 104 19.89 -18.32 22.69
C SER A 104 18.52 -18.63 23.31
N THR A 105 17.81 -17.61 23.78
CA THR A 105 16.46 -17.70 24.39
C THR A 105 15.38 -16.97 23.59
N ARG A 106 15.75 -16.28 22.52
CA ARG A 106 14.87 -15.40 21.73
C ARG A 106 14.36 -16.13 20.51
N GLN A 107 13.05 -16.08 20.29
CA GLN A 107 12.44 -16.59 19.07
C GLN A 107 12.36 -15.47 18.04
N LEU A 108 13.07 -15.65 16.94
CA LEU A 108 13.14 -14.71 15.83
C LEU A 108 12.33 -15.24 14.65
N VAL A 109 11.62 -14.35 13.97
CA VAL A 109 10.84 -14.66 12.75
C VAL A 109 11.29 -13.71 11.65
N ARG A 110 11.56 -14.23 10.45
CA ARG A 110 11.94 -13.36 9.33
C ARG A 110 10.70 -12.66 8.80
N LEU A 111 10.70 -11.33 8.78
CA LEU A 111 9.67 -10.59 8.07
C LEU A 111 9.97 -10.62 6.58
N LYS A 112 8.95 -10.91 5.77
CA LYS A 112 9.07 -10.91 4.32
C LYS A 112 9.14 -9.49 3.78
N THR A 113 9.94 -9.34 2.74
CA THR A 113 10.03 -8.10 1.97
C THR A 113 8.77 -7.83 1.16
N PHE A 114 8.61 -6.60 0.73
CA PHE A 114 7.54 -6.12 -0.13
C PHE A 114 7.40 -6.96 -1.38
N ASP A 115 8.51 -7.22 -2.07
CA ASP A 115 8.50 -8.01 -3.29
C ASP A 115 8.06 -9.47 -3.02
N GLU A 116 8.47 -10.05 -1.89
CA GLU A 116 8.09 -11.40 -1.50
C GLU A 116 6.59 -11.53 -1.23
N TYR A 117 6.00 -10.68 -0.38
CA TYR A 117 4.57 -10.77 -0.10
C TYR A 117 3.72 -10.28 -1.28
N LYS A 118 4.19 -9.27 -2.04
CA LYS A 118 3.49 -8.81 -3.25
C LYS A 118 3.40 -9.93 -4.27
N SER A 119 4.53 -10.56 -4.60
CA SER A 119 4.59 -11.68 -5.56
C SER A 119 3.68 -12.84 -5.16
N LYS A 120 3.62 -13.15 -3.85
CA LYS A 120 2.80 -14.26 -3.34
C LYS A 120 1.30 -13.95 -3.28
N MET A 121 0.93 -12.71 -2.96
CA MET A 121 -0.42 -12.39 -2.49
C MET A 121 -1.20 -11.43 -3.38
N GLU A 122 -0.54 -10.65 -4.23
CA GLU A 122 -1.21 -9.82 -5.23
C GLU A 122 -2.01 -10.70 -6.18
N LYS A 123 -3.15 -10.20 -6.63
CA LYS A 123 -3.95 -10.86 -7.66
C LYS A 123 -4.31 -9.83 -8.73
N PRO A 124 -3.77 -9.96 -9.96
CA PRO A 124 -4.13 -9.10 -11.08
C PRO A 124 -5.66 -8.98 -11.21
N ASP A 125 -6.11 -7.77 -11.52
CA ASP A 125 -7.52 -7.41 -11.72
C ASP A 125 -8.45 -7.65 -10.50
N SER A 126 -7.91 -7.94 -9.31
CA SER A 126 -8.71 -8.26 -8.14
C SER A 126 -8.19 -7.71 -6.81
N PHE A 127 -6.88 -7.65 -6.60
CA PHE A 127 -6.29 -7.22 -5.33
C PHE A 127 -4.87 -6.70 -5.51
N LEU A 128 -4.67 -5.39 -5.37
CA LEU A 128 -3.39 -4.69 -5.51
C LEU A 128 -2.70 -4.47 -4.16
N ILE A 129 -1.40 -4.74 -4.09
CA ILE A 129 -0.56 -4.41 -2.94
C ILE A 129 0.37 -3.26 -3.35
N ILE A 130 0.24 -2.13 -2.65
CA ILE A 130 0.91 -0.87 -2.95
C ILE A 130 2.03 -0.62 -1.93
N LYS A 131 3.24 -0.30 -2.39
CA LYS A 131 4.36 0.06 -1.52
C LYS A 131 4.03 1.38 -0.81
N SER A 132 4.20 1.45 0.50
CA SER A 132 3.86 2.64 1.27
C SER A 132 4.77 2.78 2.49
N GLU A 133 4.81 3.99 3.03
CA GLU A 133 5.49 4.36 4.27
C GLU A 133 4.61 5.38 5.01
N GLU A 134 4.62 5.39 6.33
CA GLU A 134 4.22 6.56 7.11
C GLU A 134 5.47 7.33 7.59
N VAL A 135 5.70 8.50 7.01
CA VAL A 135 6.80 9.39 7.41
C VAL A 135 6.41 10.02 8.74
N THR A 136 6.93 9.45 9.83
CA THR A 136 6.71 9.93 11.19
C THR A 136 7.84 10.88 11.63
N ALA A 137 7.51 12.15 11.70
CA ALA A 137 8.41 13.22 12.13
C ALA A 137 7.84 13.96 13.36
N SER A 138 8.58 14.96 13.83
CA SER A 138 8.11 15.82 14.90
C SER A 138 8.72 17.22 14.82
N PHE A 139 8.01 18.18 15.40
CA PHE A 139 8.55 19.50 15.73
C PHE A 139 8.35 19.74 17.23
N GLU A 140 9.44 19.91 17.97
CA GLU A 140 9.43 19.90 19.44
C GLU A 140 8.73 18.63 19.98
N LYS A 141 7.61 18.77 20.70
CA LYS A 141 6.81 17.65 21.23
C LYS A 141 5.57 17.34 20.39
N LYS A 142 5.46 17.92 19.19
CA LYS A 142 4.28 17.76 18.31
C LYS A 142 4.59 16.71 17.24
N PRO A 143 3.92 15.53 17.27
CA PRO A 143 4.09 14.52 16.22
C PRO A 143 3.47 15.01 14.91
N ILE A 144 4.09 14.64 13.80
CA ILE A 144 3.68 14.99 12.43
C ILE A 144 3.85 13.75 11.58
N HIS A 145 2.75 13.22 11.08
CA HIS A 145 2.71 11.94 10.39
C HIS A 145 2.12 12.15 9.00
N ILE A 146 2.81 11.67 7.97
CA ILE A 146 2.38 11.81 6.57
C ILE A 146 2.53 10.47 5.89
N ASN A 147 1.43 9.92 5.40
CA ASN A 147 1.44 8.67 4.67
C ASN A 147 1.80 8.90 3.21
N VAL A 148 2.73 8.11 2.68
CA VAL A 148 3.23 8.20 1.31
C VAL A 148 2.93 6.89 0.58
N THR A 149 1.90 6.92 -0.25
CA THR A 149 1.44 5.77 -1.03
C THR A 149 2.14 5.72 -2.39
N ASN A 150 2.51 4.51 -2.80
CA ASN A 150 3.30 4.18 -3.99
C ASN A 150 4.73 4.76 -3.94
N ILE A 151 5.30 4.81 -2.73
CA ILE A 151 6.69 5.24 -2.51
C ILE A 151 7.66 4.29 -3.22
N GLN A 152 8.74 4.84 -3.78
CA GLN A 152 9.78 4.03 -4.43
C GLN A 152 10.95 3.85 -3.47
N ASP A 153 11.46 4.97 -2.94
CA ASP A 153 12.55 5.05 -1.98
C ASP A 153 12.09 5.67 -0.66
N LEU A 154 12.59 5.15 0.46
CA LEU A 154 12.29 5.63 1.81
C LEU A 154 12.50 7.14 1.96
N ILE A 155 11.57 7.83 2.62
CA ILE A 155 11.72 9.25 2.98
C ILE A 155 11.96 9.34 4.49
N GLU A 156 13.21 9.56 4.86
CA GLU A 156 13.62 9.75 6.26
C GLU A 156 12.86 10.90 6.96
N PRO A 157 12.58 10.81 8.27
CA PRO A 157 11.97 11.87 9.06
C PRO A 157 12.66 13.23 8.89
N ILE A 158 11.96 14.19 8.29
CA ILE A 158 12.53 15.51 7.99
C ILE A 158 12.39 16.45 9.20
N LYS A 159 13.49 17.12 9.55
CA LYS A 159 13.49 18.18 10.57
C LYS A 159 13.15 19.55 9.98
N GLY A 160 12.50 20.38 10.79
CA GLY A 160 12.06 21.72 10.39
C GLY A 160 12.10 22.75 11.51
N LYS A 161 11.77 23.98 11.16
CA LYS A 161 11.73 25.15 12.04
C LYS A 161 10.34 25.41 12.63
N SER A 162 9.32 24.68 12.18
CA SER A 162 7.94 24.71 12.66
C SER A 162 7.22 23.44 12.21
N VAL A 163 6.00 23.22 12.72
CA VAL A 163 5.12 22.14 12.22
C VAL A 163 4.90 22.26 10.71
N LEU A 164 4.58 23.47 10.23
CA LEU A 164 4.37 23.73 8.81
C LEU A 164 5.62 23.47 7.98
N ASP A 165 6.81 23.84 8.47
CA ASP A 165 8.06 23.61 7.75
C ASP A 165 8.38 22.11 7.63
N VAL A 166 8.11 21.31 8.66
CA VAL A 166 8.26 19.84 8.60
C VAL A 166 7.29 19.24 7.58
N MET A 167 6.01 19.64 7.64
CA MET A 167 4.99 19.16 6.70
C MET A 167 5.36 19.52 5.27
N GLN A 168 5.69 20.78 5.01
CA GLN A 168 6.01 21.27 3.67
C GLN A 168 7.23 20.54 3.10
N LYS A 169 8.31 20.40 3.85
CA LYS A 169 9.50 19.68 3.37
C LYS A 169 9.24 18.21 3.07
N THR A 170 8.37 17.57 3.86
CA THR A 170 7.97 16.17 3.62
C THR A 170 7.17 16.06 2.33
N LEU A 171 6.20 16.96 2.10
CA LEU A 171 5.46 17.02 0.84
C LEU A 171 6.37 17.33 -0.36
N ASP A 172 7.35 18.22 -0.17
CA ASP A 172 8.33 18.57 -1.20
C ASP A 172 9.22 17.35 -1.55
N ALA A 173 9.63 16.55 -0.56
CA ALA A 173 10.40 15.32 -0.79
C ALA A 173 9.59 14.28 -1.59
N VAL A 174 8.32 14.08 -1.25
CA VAL A 174 7.40 13.22 -2.00
C VAL A 174 7.25 13.72 -3.44
N GLN A 175 7.06 15.03 -3.62
CA GLN A 175 6.90 15.63 -4.95
C GLN A 175 8.19 15.58 -5.77
N ALA A 176 9.35 15.71 -5.14
CA ALA A 176 10.66 15.58 -5.79
C ALA A 176 10.86 14.16 -6.31
N GLN A 177 10.67 13.13 -5.47
CA GLN A 177 10.78 11.73 -5.87
C GLN A 177 9.77 11.39 -6.99
N ARG A 178 8.51 11.82 -6.84
CA ARG A 178 7.47 11.67 -7.86
C ARG A 178 7.88 12.23 -9.21
N LYS A 179 8.48 13.42 -9.23
CA LYS A 179 8.92 14.11 -10.46
C LYS A 179 10.15 13.46 -11.07
N GLU A 180 11.13 13.09 -10.24
CA GLU A 180 12.37 12.46 -10.67
C GLU A 180 12.13 11.10 -11.32
N LEU A 181 11.30 10.27 -10.71
CA LEU A 181 11.03 8.91 -11.18
C LEU A 181 9.89 8.85 -12.20
N ASN A 182 9.12 9.92 -12.36
CA ASN A 182 7.92 9.97 -13.19
C ASN A 182 6.91 8.85 -12.85
N VAL A 183 6.79 8.53 -11.57
CA VAL A 183 5.84 7.53 -11.02
C VAL A 183 4.82 8.26 -10.16
N PRO A 184 3.50 7.97 -10.27
CA PRO A 184 2.50 8.59 -9.39
C PRO A 184 2.75 8.24 -7.93
N MET A 185 2.84 9.25 -7.07
CA MET A 185 2.95 9.10 -5.62
C MET A 185 1.94 10.04 -4.95
N ILE A 186 1.37 9.60 -3.83
CA ILE A 186 0.36 10.36 -3.09
C ILE A 186 0.82 10.50 -1.64
N ALA A 187 0.93 11.75 -1.19
CA ALA A 187 0.99 12.07 0.24
C ALA A 187 -0.42 12.37 0.74
N HIS A 188 -0.80 11.81 1.89
CA HIS A 188 -2.04 12.17 2.58
C HIS A 188 -1.81 12.35 4.09
N ILE A 189 -2.65 13.20 4.69
CA ILE A 189 -2.55 13.72 6.06
C ILE A 189 -3.87 13.46 6.76
#